data_AF-A0A7J6T2X8-F1
#
_entry.id   AF-A0A7J6T2X8-F1
#
_cell.length_a   1.000
_cell.length_b   1.000
_cell.length_c   1.000
_cell.angle_alpha   90.00
_cell.angle_beta   90.00
_cell.angle_gamma   90.00
#
_symmetry.space_group_name_H-M   'P 1'
#
loop_
_entity.id
_entity.type
_entity.pdbx_description
1 polymer ?
#
loop_
_entity_poly.entity_id
_entity_poly.type
_entity_poly.pdbx_seq_one_letter_code
_entity_poly.pdbx_strand_id
1 'polypeptide(L)'
;MSAVERTAAQSRTAPYETLLSKSDQANKLNDSISKAHSDMVFIKDRVAKLVVQMNYLRQAVETAMPNSKGKGTTDVPKERLVEQMVKAKNNINKFRYLIDEVAAKTQQAGEGDGADGLRGKEKVDDPKQSLFERLGGDLNLETAIELVYEKAVRDPRTRAHFEKNQKKMDSIKAKMCSFVTGLFGGPKT
;
A
#
# COMPACT_ATOMS: atom_id res chain seq x y z
N MET A 1 45.23 -41.30 -18.76
CA MET A 1 44.58 -39.97 -18.68
C MET A 1 44.01 -39.83 -17.29
N SER A 2 44.69 -39.05 -16.45
CA SER A 2 44.53 -39.00 -14.99
C SER A 2 43.36 -38.10 -14.59
N ALA A 3 42.67 -38.46 -13.50
CA ALA A 3 41.56 -37.70 -12.89
C ALA A 3 41.90 -36.24 -12.52
N VAL A 4 43.19 -35.90 -12.52
CA VAL A 4 43.72 -34.56 -12.23
C VAL A 4 43.42 -33.53 -13.34
N GLU A 5 43.23 -33.96 -14.59
CA GLU A 5 42.93 -33.04 -15.70
C GLU A 5 41.45 -32.62 -15.76
N ARG A 6 40.54 -33.40 -15.16
CA ARG A 6 39.10 -33.09 -15.16
C ARG A 6 38.72 -32.04 -14.12
N THR A 7 39.50 -31.91 -13.04
CA THR A 7 39.27 -30.88 -11.99
C THR A 7 39.84 -29.52 -12.34
N ALA A 8 40.74 -29.42 -13.33
CA ALA A 8 41.32 -28.15 -13.78
C ALA A 8 40.44 -27.41 -14.82
N ALA A 9 39.47 -28.10 -15.43
CA ALA A 9 38.59 -27.52 -16.45
C ALA A 9 37.36 -26.79 -15.88
N GLN A 10 36.99 -27.05 -14.62
CA GLN A 10 35.80 -26.46 -13.98
C GLN A 10 36.08 -25.16 -13.21
N SER A 11 37.33 -24.75 -13.05
CA SER A 11 37.73 -23.59 -12.22
C SER A 11 38.19 -22.37 -13.00
N ARG A 12 37.95 -22.31 -14.31
CA ARG A 12 38.29 -21.16 -15.17
C ARG A 12 37.07 -20.50 -15.83
N THR A 13 36.01 -20.22 -15.08
CA THR A 13 35.08 -19.14 -15.50
C THR A 13 35.76 -17.83 -15.14
N ALA A 14 36.31 -17.19 -16.15
CA ALA A 14 37.20 -16.06 -15.96
C ALA A 14 36.45 -14.83 -15.40
N PRO A 15 37.14 -13.97 -14.63
CA PRO A 15 36.53 -12.86 -13.89
C PRO A 15 35.74 -11.87 -14.75
N TYR A 16 35.97 -11.84 -16.07
CA TYR A 16 35.26 -10.99 -17.01
C TYR A 16 33.79 -11.39 -17.25
N GLU A 17 33.44 -12.69 -17.21
CA GLU A 17 32.04 -13.15 -17.42
C GLU A 17 31.13 -12.74 -16.26
N THR A 18 31.67 -12.79 -15.03
CA THR A 18 30.92 -12.41 -13.82
C THR A 18 30.69 -10.90 -13.74
N LEU A 19 31.62 -10.09 -14.28
CA LEU A 19 31.48 -8.64 -14.33
C LEU A 19 30.47 -8.20 -15.39
N LEU A 20 30.46 -8.86 -16.55
CA LEU A 20 29.48 -8.60 -17.62
C LEU A 20 28.05 -8.94 -17.16
N SER A 21 27.88 -10.07 -16.47
CA SER A 21 26.59 -10.47 -15.89
C SER A 21 26.08 -9.48 -14.82
N LYS A 22 26.98 -8.95 -13.98
CA LYS A 22 26.62 -7.92 -12.99
C LYS A 22 26.25 -6.59 -13.64
N SER A 23 26.95 -6.17 -14.71
CA SER A 23 26.57 -4.97 -15.46
C SER A 23 25.23 -5.11 -16.15
N ASP A 24 24.93 -6.28 -16.71
CA ASP A 24 23.63 -6.55 -17.35
C ASP A 24 22.48 -6.54 -16.33
N GLN A 25 22.72 -7.06 -15.12
CA GLN A 25 21.76 -7.01 -14.04
C GLN A 25 21.53 -5.57 -13.54
N ALA A 26 22.59 -4.76 -13.46
CA ALA A 26 22.49 -3.35 -13.11
C ALA A 26 21.71 -2.53 -14.15
N ASN A 27 21.93 -2.81 -15.44
CA ASN A 27 21.21 -2.16 -16.53
C ASN A 27 19.70 -2.51 -16.49
N LYS A 28 19.36 -3.79 -16.31
CA LYS A 28 17.95 -4.22 -16.14
C LYS A 28 17.26 -3.58 -14.94
N LEU A 29 17.99 -3.40 -13.84
CA LEU A 29 17.48 -2.72 -12.66
C LEU A 29 17.21 -1.24 -12.96
N ASN A 30 18.14 -0.58 -13.65
CA ASN A 30 18.00 0.83 -14.04
C ASN A 30 16.82 1.07 -15.00
N ASP A 31 16.60 0.15 -15.95
CA ASP A 31 15.45 0.19 -16.86
C ASP A 31 14.13 0.01 -16.10
N SER A 32 14.11 -0.91 -15.14
CA SER A 32 12.94 -1.16 -14.28
C SER A 32 12.61 0.04 -13.40
N ILE A 33 13.64 0.69 -12.82
CA ILE A 33 13.50 1.92 -12.04
C ILE A 33 12.95 3.05 -12.92
N SER A 34 13.48 3.21 -14.14
CA SER A 34 13.03 4.24 -15.08
C SER A 34 11.55 4.06 -15.46
N LYS A 35 11.13 2.81 -15.70
CA LYS A 35 9.72 2.47 -15.96
C LYS A 35 8.82 2.71 -14.75
N ALA A 36 9.26 2.34 -13.55
CA ALA A 36 8.51 2.61 -12.33
C ALA A 36 8.32 4.11 -12.08
N HIS A 37 9.34 4.92 -12.39
CA HIS A 37 9.24 6.38 -12.33
C HIS A 37 8.21 6.93 -13.32
N SER A 38 8.16 6.43 -14.56
CA SER A 38 7.15 6.88 -15.54
C SER A 38 5.73 6.54 -15.09
N ASP A 39 5.52 5.33 -14.56
CA ASP A 39 4.23 4.88 -14.07
C ASP A 39 3.77 5.72 -12.87
N MET A 40 4.69 6.04 -11.95
CA MET A 40 4.42 6.91 -10.80
C MET A 40 4.01 8.32 -11.24
N VAL A 41 4.69 8.90 -12.25
CA VAL A 41 4.33 10.21 -12.80
C VAL A 41 2.92 10.19 -13.39
N PHE A 42 2.56 9.13 -14.12
CA PHE A 42 1.22 8.96 -14.68
C PHE A 42 0.14 8.83 -13.59
N ILE A 43 0.40 8.05 -12.53
CA ILE A 43 -0.51 7.93 -11.39
C ILE A 43 -0.69 9.28 -10.70
N LYS A 44 0.40 10.04 -10.49
CA LYS A 44 0.36 11.36 -9.88
C LYS A 44 -0.53 12.34 -10.67
N ASP A 45 -0.43 12.32 -11.99
CA ASP A 45 -1.30 13.12 -12.87
C ASP A 45 -2.78 12.73 -12.74
N ARG A 46 -3.09 11.43 -12.71
CA ARG A 46 -4.46 10.94 -12.50
C ARG A 46 -5.02 11.33 -11.14
N VAL A 47 -4.22 11.23 -10.08
CA VAL A 47 -4.61 11.65 -8.73
C VAL A 47 -4.88 13.15 -8.69
N ALA A 48 -4.01 13.96 -9.30
CA ALA A 48 -4.21 15.40 -9.39
C ALA A 48 -5.54 15.75 -10.10
N LYS A 49 -5.85 15.09 -11.22
CA LYS A 49 -7.13 15.24 -11.92
C LYS A 49 -8.33 14.85 -11.06
N LEU A 50 -8.23 13.75 -10.31
CA LEU A 50 -9.29 13.33 -9.38
C LEU A 50 -9.50 14.34 -8.25
N VAL A 51 -8.42 14.89 -7.67
CA VAL A 51 -8.51 15.92 -6.62
C VAL A 51 -9.22 17.16 -7.14
N VAL A 52 -8.90 17.60 -8.37
CA VAL A 52 -9.60 18.73 -9.01
C VAL A 52 -11.09 18.43 -9.19
N GLN A 53 -11.44 17.23 -9.68
CA GLN A 53 -12.83 16.80 -9.81
C GLN A 53 -13.56 16.75 -8.46
N MET A 54 -12.92 16.24 -7.41
CA MET A 54 -13.48 16.19 -6.06
C MET A 54 -13.69 17.59 -5.48
N ASN A 55 -12.78 18.53 -5.72
CA ASN A 55 -12.93 19.92 -5.31
C ASN A 55 -14.08 20.60 -6.05
N TYR A 56 -14.24 20.33 -7.35
CA TYR A 56 -15.38 20.82 -8.13
C TYR A 56 -16.71 20.26 -7.59
N LEU A 57 -16.76 18.96 -7.28
CA LEU A 57 -17.94 18.34 -6.65
C LEU A 57 -18.22 18.93 -5.27
N ARG A 58 -17.18 19.19 -4.46
CA ARG A 58 -17.34 19.84 -3.16
C ARG A 58 -17.94 21.24 -3.32
N GLN A 59 -17.43 22.06 -4.22
CA GLN A 59 -17.98 23.39 -4.49
C GLN A 59 -19.40 23.34 -5.07
N ALA A 60 -19.69 22.40 -5.97
CA ALA A 60 -21.04 22.19 -6.50
C ALA A 60 -22.02 21.78 -5.40
N VAL A 61 -21.59 20.94 -4.45
CA VAL A 61 -22.38 20.53 -3.30
C VAL A 61 -22.56 21.67 -2.30
N GLU A 62 -21.51 22.43 -2.01
CA GLU A 62 -21.57 23.61 -1.12
C GLU A 62 -22.45 24.73 -1.72
N THR A 63 -22.42 24.93 -3.03
CA THR A 63 -23.31 25.90 -3.72
C THR A 63 -24.74 25.40 -3.85
N ALA A 64 -24.94 24.09 -3.99
CA ALA A 64 -26.27 23.47 -3.95
C ALA A 64 -26.85 23.37 -2.52
N MET A 65 -26.02 23.52 -1.48
CA MET A 65 -26.42 23.51 -0.07
C MET A 65 -26.16 24.87 0.58
N PRO A 66 -27.09 25.85 0.45
CA PRO A 66 -26.93 27.12 1.13
C PRO A 66 -27.08 26.92 2.64
N ASN A 67 -25.96 27.09 3.36
CA ASN A 67 -25.89 27.53 4.75
C ASN A 67 -26.83 26.79 5.74
N SER A 68 -26.48 25.56 6.12
CA SER A 68 -27.09 24.85 7.25
C SER A 68 -26.66 25.46 8.60
N LYS A 69 -27.18 26.65 8.91
CA LYS A 69 -27.36 27.13 10.27
C LYS A 69 -28.85 27.26 10.54
N GLY A 70 -29.46 26.14 10.94
CA GLY A 70 -30.81 26.10 11.50
C GLY A 70 -31.94 26.13 10.46
N LYS A 71 -33.03 25.46 10.83
CA LYS A 71 -34.29 25.19 10.10
C LYS A 71 -34.27 24.03 9.09
N GLY A 72 -35.31 23.22 9.23
CA GLY A 72 -35.46 21.87 8.72
C GLY A 72 -35.38 21.74 7.20
N THR A 73 -35.07 20.51 6.80
CA THR A 73 -35.10 20.01 5.43
C THR A 73 -36.52 20.03 4.87
N THR A 74 -36.82 21.03 4.04
CA THR A 74 -37.96 21.13 3.11
C THR A 74 -37.40 21.92 1.92
N ASP A 75 -37.33 21.48 0.67
CA ASP A 75 -37.97 20.40 -0.06
C ASP A 75 -37.05 19.97 -1.20
N VAL A 76 -36.39 18.80 -1.11
CA VAL A 76 -35.95 18.10 -2.32
C VAL A 76 -37.10 17.17 -2.68
N PRO A 77 -37.74 17.31 -3.85
CA PRO A 77 -38.81 16.40 -4.26
C PRO A 77 -38.32 14.97 -4.13
N LYS A 78 -39.06 14.13 -3.38
CA LYS A 78 -38.66 12.74 -3.11
C LYS A 78 -38.33 12.00 -4.40
N GLU A 79 -39.02 12.31 -5.49
CA GLU A 79 -38.75 11.75 -6.82
C GLU A 79 -37.32 12.05 -7.31
N ARG A 80 -36.83 13.28 -7.15
CA ARG A 80 -35.46 13.65 -7.54
C ARG A 80 -34.41 12.95 -6.69
N LEU A 81 -34.67 12.76 -5.40
CA LEU A 81 -33.76 12.04 -4.51
C LEU A 81 -33.69 10.56 -4.89
N VAL A 82 -34.85 9.95 -5.17
CA VAL A 82 -34.93 8.56 -5.65
C VAL A 82 -34.24 8.41 -6.99
N GLU A 83 -34.44 9.33 -7.94
CA GLU A 83 -33.78 9.31 -9.24
C GLU A 83 -32.25 9.39 -9.11
N GLN A 84 -31.74 10.29 -8.24
CA GLN A 84 -30.31 10.39 -7.97
C GLN A 84 -29.77 9.12 -7.30
N MET A 85 -30.49 8.52 -6.36
CA MET A 85 -30.11 7.25 -5.74
C MET A 85 -30.09 6.09 -6.74
N VAL A 86 -31.07 6.03 -7.65
CA VAL A 86 -31.10 5.02 -8.72
C VAL A 86 -29.93 5.20 -9.67
N LYS A 87 -29.62 6.44 -10.06
CA LYS A 87 -28.46 6.76 -10.90
C LYS A 87 -27.15 6.38 -10.22
N ALA A 88 -27.00 6.69 -8.92
CA ALA A 88 -25.85 6.32 -8.12
C ALA A 88 -25.69 4.80 -8.01
N LYS A 89 -26.79 4.08 -7.75
CA LYS A 89 -26.81 2.60 -7.69
C LYS A 89 -26.40 1.97 -9.03
N ASN A 90 -26.90 2.51 -10.14
CA ASN A 90 -26.52 2.06 -11.47
C ASN A 90 -25.04 2.30 -11.76
N ASN A 91 -24.49 3.43 -11.33
CA ASN A 91 -23.07 3.72 -11.47
C ASN A 91 -22.20 2.77 -10.62
N ILE A 92 -22.61 2.47 -9.39
CA ILE A 92 -21.93 1.48 -8.53
C ILE A 92 -21.93 0.10 -9.20
N ASN A 93 -23.05 -0.31 -9.78
CA ASN A 93 -23.13 -1.59 -10.47
C ASN A 93 -22.23 -1.63 -11.71
N LYS A 94 -22.21 -0.56 -12.53
CA LYS A 94 -21.27 -0.43 -13.65
C LYS A 94 -19.81 -0.51 -13.20
N PHE A 95 -19.48 0.13 -12.08
CA PHE A 95 -18.14 0.07 -11.50
C PHE A 95 -17.77 -1.34 -11.04
N ARG A 96 -18.70 -2.09 -10.44
CA ARG A 96 -18.49 -3.50 -10.10
C ARG A 96 -18.21 -4.36 -11.32
N TYR A 97 -18.99 -4.21 -12.39
CA TYR A 97 -18.71 -4.92 -13.65
C TYR A 97 -17.33 -4.62 -14.22
N LEU A 98 -16.88 -3.35 -14.15
CA LEU A 98 -15.54 -2.98 -14.59
C LEU A 98 -14.45 -3.60 -13.69
N ILE A 99 -14.67 -3.68 -12.37
CA ILE A 99 -13.76 -4.38 -11.45
C ILE A 99 -13.69 -5.86 -11.81
N ASP A 100 -14.83 -6.52 -12.00
CA ASP A 100 -14.89 -7.94 -12.32
C ASP A 100 -14.25 -8.23 -13.70
N GLU A 101 -14.46 -7.34 -14.67
CA GLU A 101 -13.82 -7.41 -15.99
C GLU A 101 -12.30 -7.22 -15.91
N VAL A 102 -11.82 -6.27 -15.11
CA VAL A 102 -10.38 -6.07 -14.88
C VAL A 102 -9.80 -7.26 -14.14
N ALA A 103 -10.47 -7.80 -13.12
CA ALA A 103 -10.05 -8.99 -12.39
C ALA A 103 -9.96 -10.21 -13.32
N ALA A 104 -10.94 -10.41 -14.20
CA ALA A 104 -10.93 -11.47 -15.20
C ALA A 104 -9.80 -11.28 -16.22
N LYS A 105 -9.54 -10.06 -16.69
CA LYS A 105 -8.42 -9.74 -17.59
C LYS A 105 -7.06 -9.93 -16.90
N THR A 106 -6.95 -9.62 -15.61
CA THR A 106 -5.75 -9.86 -14.80
C THR A 106 -5.52 -11.36 -14.59
N GLN A 107 -6.57 -12.17 -14.47
CA GLN A 107 -6.47 -13.63 -14.41
C GLN A 107 -6.04 -14.26 -15.75
N GLN A 108 -6.48 -13.72 -16.89
CA GLN A 108 -6.06 -14.21 -18.22
C GLN A 108 -4.65 -13.77 -18.62
N ALA A 109 -4.11 -12.72 -18.02
CA ALA A 109 -2.72 -12.28 -18.22
C ALA A 109 -1.70 -12.99 -17.31
N GLY A 110 -2.15 -13.93 -16.48
CA GLY A 110 -1.30 -14.66 -15.54
C GLY A 110 -1.90 -16.00 -15.14
N GLU A 111 -1.76 -17.00 -16.01
CA GLU A 111 -1.68 -18.39 -15.54
C GLU A 111 -0.42 -18.52 -14.67
N GLY A 112 -0.66 -18.48 -13.37
CA GLY A 112 0.35 -18.53 -12.31
C GLY A 112 -0.25 -18.55 -10.91
N ASP A 113 -1.23 -19.42 -10.70
CA ASP A 113 -1.62 -20.09 -9.44
C ASP A 113 -1.83 -19.27 -8.15
N GLY A 114 -3.09 -19.21 -7.70
CA GLY A 114 -3.41 -19.09 -6.27
C GLY A 114 -4.62 -18.23 -5.89
N ALA A 115 -5.82 -18.71 -6.17
CA ALA A 115 -7.04 -18.27 -5.49
C ALA A 115 -7.12 -18.93 -4.09
N ASP A 116 -6.48 -18.35 -3.07
CA ASP A 116 -6.70 -18.65 -1.65
C ASP A 116 -6.41 -17.40 -0.80
N GLY A 117 -7.40 -16.49 -0.73
CA GLY A 117 -7.26 -15.09 -0.32
C GLY A 117 -7.02 -14.79 1.17
N LEU A 118 -6.68 -15.77 2.01
CA LEU A 118 -6.30 -15.53 3.42
C LEU A 118 -5.12 -16.37 3.91
N ARG A 119 -4.57 -17.26 3.08
CA ARG A 119 -3.25 -17.86 3.32
C ARG A 119 -2.26 -17.14 2.42
N GLY A 120 -1.97 -15.89 2.78
CA GLY A 120 -0.79 -15.21 2.28
C GLY A 120 0.37 -16.17 2.47
N LYS A 121 0.94 -16.60 1.34
CA LYS A 121 2.07 -17.52 1.26
C LYS A 121 3.02 -17.13 2.39
N GLU A 122 3.27 -18.08 3.29
CA GLU A 122 4.43 -18.03 4.16
C GLU A 122 5.60 -17.81 3.19
N LYS A 123 5.99 -16.55 3.01
CA LYS A 123 7.27 -16.22 2.43
C LYS A 123 8.19 -16.93 3.39
N VAL A 124 8.72 -18.08 2.95
CA VAL A 124 9.71 -18.85 3.67
C VAL A 124 10.59 -17.83 4.34
N ASP A 125 10.50 -17.75 5.66
CA ASP A 125 11.05 -16.66 6.45
C ASP A 125 12.51 -16.51 6.04
N ASP A 126 12.80 -15.53 5.18
CA ASP A 126 14.12 -15.45 4.58
C ASP A 126 15.03 -14.99 5.72
N PRO A 127 15.87 -15.87 6.30
CA PRO A 127 16.55 -15.58 7.56
C PRO A 127 17.62 -14.50 7.37
N LYS A 128 17.88 -14.12 6.11
CA LYS A 128 18.80 -13.08 5.69
C LYS A 128 18.16 -11.70 5.67
N GLN A 129 16.83 -11.60 5.61
CA GLN A 129 16.10 -10.34 5.70
C GLN A 129 15.88 -9.97 7.16
N SER A 130 15.96 -8.66 7.46
CA SER A 130 15.64 -8.17 8.79
C SER A 130 14.15 -8.42 9.09
N LEU A 131 13.82 -8.55 10.39
CA LEU A 131 12.43 -8.66 10.80
C LEU A 131 11.62 -7.43 10.36
N PHE A 132 12.26 -6.27 10.31
CA PHE A 132 11.69 -5.04 9.79
C PHE A 132 11.22 -5.17 8.33
N GLU A 133 12.06 -5.72 7.43
CA GLU A 133 11.67 -5.94 6.03
C GLU A 133 10.58 -7.00 5.89
N ARG A 134 10.64 -8.05 6.70
CA ARG A 134 9.64 -9.13 6.74
C ARG A 134 8.27 -8.65 7.21
N LEU A 135 8.24 -7.71 8.16
CA LEU A 135 7.02 -7.08 8.65
C LEU A 135 6.43 -6.05 7.67
N GLY A 136 7.14 -5.72 6.59
CA GLY A 136 6.71 -4.78 5.56
C GLY A 136 7.12 -3.32 5.81
N GLY A 137 8.18 -3.11 6.61
CA GLY A 137 8.82 -1.82 6.79
C GLY A 137 8.05 -0.83 7.66
N ASP A 138 8.40 0.46 7.53
CA ASP A 138 7.95 1.54 8.43
C ASP A 138 6.43 1.68 8.48
N LEU A 139 5.76 1.68 7.33
CA LEU A 139 4.32 1.89 7.25
C LEU A 139 3.52 0.83 8.04
N ASN A 140 3.94 -0.43 7.96
CA ASN A 140 3.26 -1.52 8.65
C ASN A 140 3.52 -1.48 10.16
N LEU A 141 4.74 -1.10 10.58
CA LEU A 141 5.07 -0.93 11.99
C LEU A 141 4.33 0.24 12.63
N GLU A 142 4.27 1.39 11.95
CA GLU A 142 3.51 2.55 12.40
C GLU A 142 2.03 2.18 12.57
N THR A 143 1.44 1.53 11.58
CA THR A 143 0.04 1.08 11.63
C THR A 143 -0.19 0.07 12.75
N ALA A 144 0.73 -0.87 12.97
CA ALA A 144 0.62 -1.84 14.05
C ALA A 144 0.64 -1.16 15.43
N ILE A 145 1.53 -0.18 15.63
CA ILE A 145 1.62 0.58 16.88
C ILE A 145 0.37 1.44 17.07
N GLU A 146 -0.12 2.09 16.03
CA GLU A 146 -1.37 2.85 16.05
C GLU A 146 -2.53 1.98 16.56
N LEU A 147 -2.71 0.78 15.99
CA LEU A 147 -3.77 -0.16 16.36
C LEU A 147 -3.64 -0.67 17.79
N VAL A 148 -2.41 -0.95 18.26
CA VAL A 148 -2.16 -1.39 19.63
C VAL A 148 -2.55 -0.31 20.62
N TYR A 149 -2.09 0.93 20.41
CA TYR A 149 -2.42 2.05 21.30
C TYR A 149 -3.89 2.43 21.24
N GLU A 150 -4.51 2.38 20.07
CA GLU A 150 -5.94 2.63 19.93
C GLU A 150 -6.78 1.63 20.74
N LYS A 151 -6.44 0.33 20.66
CA LYS A 151 -7.09 -0.71 21.48
C LYS A 151 -6.82 -0.50 22.97
N ALA A 152 -5.58 -0.17 23.34
CA ALA A 152 -5.18 -0.02 24.74
C ALA A 152 -5.82 1.20 25.43
N VAL A 153 -6.14 2.26 24.68
CA VAL A 153 -6.86 3.43 25.20
C VAL A 153 -8.36 3.17 25.33
N ARG A 154 -8.94 2.31 24.48
CA ARG A 154 -10.36 1.91 24.57
C ARG A 154 -10.62 0.91 25.69
N ASP A 155 -9.65 0.07 26.04
CA ASP A 155 -9.80 -0.92 27.10
C ASP A 155 -9.90 -0.25 28.49
N PRO A 156 -11.01 -0.44 29.23
CA PRO A 156 -11.20 0.12 30.57
C PRO A 156 -10.10 -0.26 31.56
N ARG A 157 -9.47 -1.43 31.39
CA ARG A 157 -8.44 -1.95 32.32
C ARG A 157 -7.12 -1.22 32.16
N THR A 158 -6.73 -0.91 30.93
CA THR A 158 -5.41 -0.35 30.63
C THR A 158 -5.44 1.16 30.46
N ARG A 159 -6.59 1.74 30.12
CA ARG A 159 -6.74 3.18 29.85
C ARG A 159 -6.20 4.09 30.96
N ALA A 160 -6.26 3.67 32.24
CA ALA A 160 -5.76 4.46 33.37
C ALA A 160 -4.24 4.68 33.33
N HIS A 161 -3.50 3.82 32.64
CA HIS A 161 -2.04 3.88 32.53
C HIS A 161 -1.55 4.70 31.33
N PHE A 162 -2.47 5.17 30.48
CA PHE A 162 -2.14 5.93 29.27
C PHE A 162 -2.31 7.44 29.48
N GLU A 163 -1.46 8.21 28.80
CA GLU A 163 -1.48 9.67 28.86
C GLU A 163 -2.78 10.23 28.24
N LYS A 164 -3.45 11.15 28.94
CA LYS A 164 -4.71 11.75 28.48
C LYS A 164 -4.51 12.82 27.39
N ASN A 165 -3.30 13.36 27.28
CA ASN A 165 -2.96 14.39 26.30
C ASN A 165 -2.54 13.74 24.97
N GLN A 166 -3.33 13.99 23.92
CA GLN A 166 -3.09 13.42 22.60
C GLN A 166 -1.70 13.74 22.03
N LYS A 167 -1.19 14.97 22.21
CA LYS A 167 0.13 15.35 21.68
C LYS A 167 1.27 14.55 22.30
N LYS A 168 1.17 14.24 23.59
CA LYS A 168 2.15 13.42 24.29
C LYS A 168 2.01 11.95 23.89
N MET A 169 0.79 11.48 23.67
CA MET A 169 0.51 10.14 23.14
C MET A 169 1.20 9.93 21.79
N ASP A 170 1.06 10.89 20.87
CA ASP A 170 1.67 10.81 19.54
C ASP A 170 3.20 10.77 19.62
N SER A 171 3.79 11.54 20.54
CA SER A 171 5.24 11.48 20.80
C SER A 171 5.70 10.14 21.37
N ILE A 172 4.88 9.51 22.23
CA ILE A 172 5.17 8.17 22.79
C ILE A 172 5.08 7.11 21.68
N LYS A 173 4.05 7.17 20.83
CA LYS A 173 3.92 6.28 19.66
C LYS A 173 5.12 6.39 18.73
N ALA A 174 5.57 7.61 18.42
CA ALA A 174 6.75 7.84 17.59
C ALA A 174 8.03 7.23 18.20
N LYS A 175 8.24 7.41 19.51
CA LYS A 175 9.36 6.78 20.23
C LYS A 175 9.28 5.26 20.23
N MET A 176 8.07 4.71 20.40
CA MET A 176 7.83 3.28 20.32
C MET A 176 8.14 2.77 18.91
N CYS A 177 7.76 3.51 17.87
CA CYS A 177 8.06 3.15 16.49
C CYS A 177 9.57 3.11 16.24
N SER A 178 10.30 4.16 16.62
CA SER A 178 11.77 4.18 16.53
C SER A 178 12.42 3.03 17.31
N PHE A 179 11.96 2.75 18.53
CA PHE A 179 12.46 1.62 19.34
C PHE A 179 12.24 0.27 18.66
N VAL A 180 11.02 0.04 18.16
CA VAL A 180 10.62 -1.23 17.53
C VAL A 180 11.32 -1.40 16.17
N THR A 181 11.43 -0.34 15.38
CA THR A 181 12.21 -0.32 14.12
C THR A 181 13.68 -0.68 14.40
N GLY A 182 14.30 -0.07 15.41
CA GLY A 182 15.67 -0.38 15.81
C GLY A 182 15.84 -1.83 16.31
N LEU A 183 14.88 -2.35 17.07
CA LEU A 183 14.89 -3.73 17.57
C LEU A 183 14.80 -4.76 16.45
N PHE A 184 14.00 -4.48 15.42
CA PHE A 184 13.78 -5.39 14.30
C PHE A 184 14.80 -5.26 13.16
N GLY A 185 15.85 -4.47 13.33
CA GLY A 185 16.92 -4.30 12.36
C GLY A 185 16.57 -3.36 11.21
N GLY A 186 15.63 -2.44 11.42
CA GLY A 186 15.33 -1.35 10.51
C GLY A 186 16.35 -0.21 10.59
N PRO A 187 16.22 0.79 9.70
CA PRO A 187 17.11 1.94 9.67
C PRO A 187 17.07 2.71 11.00
N LYS A 188 18.24 3.12 11.48
CA LYS A 188 18.34 3.98 12.67
C LYS A 188 17.96 5.40 12.27
N THR A 189 16.73 5.79 12.58
CA THR A 189 16.27 7.19 12.58
C THR A 189 16.62 7.86 13.90
#